data_AF-A0AA39J6H2-F1
#
_entry.id   AF-A0AA39J6H2-F1
#
_cell.length_a   1.000
_cell.length_b   1.000
_cell.length_c   1.000
_cell.angle_alpha   90.00
_cell.angle_beta   90.00
_cell.angle_gamma   90.00
#
_symmetry.space_group_name_H-M   'P 1'
#
loop_
_entity.id
_entity.type
_entity.pdbx_description
1 polymer ?
#
loop_
_entity_poly.entity_id
_entity_poly.type
_entity_poly.pdbx_seq_one_letter_code
_entity_poly.pdbx_strand_id
1 'polypeptide(L)'
;MTEPHTPLRLPAPSDKSDVTQVGIGSTVKLDDLGPTVVNSDGTLSRVANWANMTEKEKETTLRVLSARNKIRLENEEKKLHEQESSN
;
A
#
# COMPACT_ATOMS: atom_id res chain seq x y z
N MET A 1 -25.71 43.34 -9.72
CA MET A 1 -26.44 42.10 -9.38
C MET A 1 -25.45 40.96 -9.55
N THR A 2 -24.98 40.37 -8.46
CA THR A 2 -23.90 39.38 -8.47
C THR A 2 -24.51 38.06 -8.03
N GLU A 3 -24.67 37.11 -8.94
CA GLU A 3 -25.20 35.79 -8.61
C GLU A 3 -24.15 34.97 -7.84
N PRO A 4 -24.54 34.25 -6.77
CA PRO A 4 -23.60 33.45 -5.99
C PRO A 4 -23.17 32.21 -6.78
N HIS A 5 -21.87 32.09 -7.05
CA HIS A 5 -21.28 30.92 -7.67
C HIS A 5 -21.41 29.70 -6.74
N THR A 6 -22.28 28.78 -7.13
CA THR A 6 -22.48 27.51 -6.43
C THR A 6 -21.25 26.63 -6.68
N PRO A 7 -20.51 26.21 -5.63
CA PRO A 7 -19.31 25.41 -5.82
C PRO A 7 -19.66 24.04 -6.40
N LEU A 8 -18.94 23.64 -7.45
CA LEU A 8 -19.05 22.32 -8.07
C LEU A 8 -18.73 21.24 -7.03
N ARG A 9 -19.72 20.41 -6.70
CA ARG A 9 -19.54 19.28 -5.78
C ARG A 9 -18.98 18.09 -6.54
N LEU A 10 -18.10 17.34 -5.88
CA LEU A 10 -17.63 16.05 -6.37
C LEU A 10 -18.85 15.10 -6.50
N PRO A 11 -18.94 14.27 -7.55
CA PRO A 11 -19.96 13.24 -7.64
C PRO A 11 -19.90 12.32 -6.41
N ALA A 12 -21.07 11.84 -5.99
CA ALA A 12 -21.16 10.87 -4.91
C ALA A 12 -20.30 9.63 -5.25
N PRO A 13 -19.58 9.06 -4.27
CA PRO A 13 -18.83 7.83 -4.49
C PRO A 13 -19.79 6.76 -5.04
N SER A 14 -19.40 6.10 -6.13
CA SER A 14 -20.20 5.04 -6.72
C SER A 14 -20.38 3.91 -5.70
N ASP A 15 -21.61 3.44 -5.53
CA ASP A 15 -21.96 2.24 -4.75
C ASP A 15 -21.33 1.00 -5.40
N LYS A 16 -20.02 0.82 -5.20
CA LYS A 16 -19.36 -0.46 -5.43
C LYS A 16 -19.49 -1.23 -4.13
N SER A 17 -20.15 -2.39 -4.21
CA SER A 17 -20.57 -3.26 -3.11
C SER A 17 -19.45 -3.78 -2.20
N ASP A 18 -18.18 -3.49 -2.53
CA ASP A 18 -16.99 -4.00 -1.83
C ASP A 18 -16.17 -2.89 -1.14
N VAL A 19 -16.84 -1.84 -0.61
CA VAL A 19 -16.15 -0.82 0.20
C VAL A 19 -16.23 -1.20 1.67
N THR A 20 -15.11 -1.63 2.25
CA THR A 20 -14.98 -1.83 3.70
C THR A 20 -15.08 -0.47 4.40
N GLN A 21 -16.22 -0.17 5.03
CA GLN A 21 -16.37 1.02 5.87
C GLN A 21 -15.55 0.86 7.15
N VAL A 22 -14.45 1.63 7.24
CA VAL A 22 -13.59 1.66 8.43
C VAL A 22 -14.06 2.78 9.36
N GLY A 23 -14.58 2.42 10.53
CA GLY A 23 -14.88 3.38 11.59
C GLY A 23 -13.60 3.88 12.25
N ILE A 24 -13.53 5.18 12.56
CA ILE A 24 -12.40 5.78 13.28
C ILE A 24 -12.26 5.07 14.65
N GLY A 25 -11.14 4.39 14.86
CA GLY A 25 -10.87 3.58 16.07
C GLY A 25 -11.10 2.07 15.92
N SER A 26 -11.48 1.57 14.74
CA SER A 26 -11.63 0.13 14.49
C SER A 26 -10.34 -0.49 13.91
N THR A 27 -9.86 -1.57 14.54
CA THR A 27 -8.81 -2.42 13.98
C THR A 27 -9.44 -3.36 12.96
N VAL A 28 -9.40 -2.99 11.70
CA VAL A 28 -9.83 -3.86 10.60
C VAL A 28 -8.67 -4.76 10.22
N LYS A 29 -8.90 -6.07 10.23
CA LYS A 29 -7.97 -7.03 9.64
C LYS A 29 -8.27 -7.09 8.14
N LEU A 30 -7.41 -6.48 7.34
CA LEU A 30 -7.51 -6.54 5.88
C LEU A 30 -6.69 -7.74 5.37
N ASP A 31 -7.11 -8.94 5.78
CA ASP A 31 -6.41 -10.20 5.52
C ASP A 31 -6.36 -10.53 4.01
N ASP A 32 -7.32 -10.01 3.22
CA ASP A 32 -7.42 -10.21 1.77
C ASP A 32 -6.45 -9.35 0.95
N LEU A 33 -5.91 -8.29 1.55
CA LEU A 33 -5.00 -7.39 0.85
C LEU A 33 -3.60 -7.99 0.69
N GLY A 34 -3.21 -8.95 1.52
CA GLY A 34 -1.91 -9.59 1.42
C GLY A 34 -0.71 -8.69 1.72
N PRO A 35 0.51 -9.21 1.50
CA PRO A 35 1.73 -8.56 1.98
C PRO A 35 2.12 -7.34 1.13
N THR A 36 2.77 -6.38 1.80
CA THR A 36 3.38 -5.21 1.17
C THR A 36 4.75 -5.56 0.59
N VAL A 37 5.04 -5.01 -0.58
CA VAL A 37 6.27 -5.15 -1.36
C VAL A 37 7.02 -3.83 -1.32
N VAL A 38 8.33 -3.88 -1.04
CA VAL A 38 9.23 -2.75 -1.25
C VAL A 38 9.79 -2.86 -2.66
N ASN A 39 9.63 -1.84 -3.48
CA ASN A 39 10.14 -1.80 -4.84
C ASN A 39 11.59 -1.30 -4.87
N SER A 40 12.27 -1.45 -6.00
CA SER A 40 13.66 -0.98 -6.18
C SER A 40 13.79 0.55 -6.16
N ASP A 41 12.68 1.26 -6.36
CA ASP A 41 12.57 2.72 -6.35
C ASP A 41 12.19 3.29 -4.97
N GLY A 42 12.10 2.44 -3.92
CA GLY A 42 11.73 2.84 -2.56
C GLY A 42 10.22 2.93 -2.31
N THR A 43 9.39 2.72 -3.34
CA THR A 43 7.94 2.76 -3.18
C THR A 43 7.38 1.48 -2.56
N LEU A 44 6.24 1.60 -1.87
CA LEU A 44 5.48 0.47 -1.33
C LEU A 44 4.37 0.07 -2.31
N SER A 45 4.27 -1.21 -2.63
CA SER A 45 3.24 -1.80 -3.47
C SER A 45 2.64 -3.04 -2.82
N ARG A 46 1.55 -3.56 -3.37
CA ARG A 46 0.89 -4.77 -2.87
C ARG A 46 0.86 -5.84 -3.95
N VAL A 47 0.86 -7.11 -3.55
CA VAL A 47 0.75 -8.24 -4.49
C VAL A 47 -0.66 -8.29 -5.07
N ALA A 48 -0.84 -7.80 -6.30
CA ALA A 48 -2.15 -7.63 -6.94
C ALA A 48 -2.94 -8.95 -7.11
N ASN A 49 -2.23 -10.07 -7.30
CA ASN A 49 -2.84 -11.39 -7.48
C ASN A 49 -2.95 -12.21 -6.17
N TRP A 50 -2.73 -11.60 -5.00
CA TRP A 50 -2.69 -12.32 -3.71
C TRP A 50 -3.95 -13.12 -3.40
N ALA A 51 -5.14 -12.56 -3.64
CA ALA A 51 -6.41 -13.22 -3.39
C ALA A 51 -6.60 -14.49 -4.25
N ASN A 52 -5.96 -14.53 -5.43
CA ASN A 52 -6.06 -15.65 -6.37
C ASN A 52 -4.99 -16.72 -6.15
N MET A 53 -4.04 -16.51 -5.23
CA MET A 53 -2.96 -17.47 -4.94
C MET A 53 -3.44 -18.59 -4.02
N THR A 54 -2.98 -19.80 -4.30
CA THR A 54 -3.15 -20.95 -3.40
C THR A 54 -2.29 -20.79 -2.14
N GLU A 55 -2.62 -21.53 -1.08
CA GLU A 55 -1.89 -21.43 0.20
C GLU A 55 -0.39 -21.74 0.06
N LYS A 56 -0.03 -22.71 -0.79
CA LYS A 56 1.36 -23.06 -1.11
C LYS A 56 2.11 -21.93 -1.83
N GLU A 57 1.43 -21.24 -2.74
CA GLU A 57 1.99 -20.09 -3.46
C GLU A 57 2.14 -18.88 -2.54
N LYS A 58 1.17 -18.66 -1.64
CA LYS A 58 1.22 -17.63 -0.60
C LYS A 58 2.41 -17.84 0.33
N GLU A 59 2.64 -19.06 0.83
CA GLU A 59 3.78 -19.40 1.68
C GLU A 59 5.12 -19.09 1.00
N THR A 60 5.27 -19.56 -0.25
CA THR A 60 6.49 -19.32 -1.04
C THR A 60 6.70 -17.82 -1.29
N THR A 61 5.62 -17.11 -1.61
CA THR A 61 5.65 -15.66 -1.84
C THR A 61 6.07 -14.91 -0.60
N LEU A 62 5.52 -15.24 0.59
CA LEU A 62 5.91 -14.63 1.85
C LEU A 62 7.39 -14.84 2.17
N ARG A 63 7.89 -16.07 1.96
CA ARG A 63 9.29 -16.41 2.20
C ARG A 63 10.25 -15.63 1.30
N VAL A 64 9.96 -15.55 0.00
CA VAL A 64 10.82 -14.82 -0.95
C VAL A 64 10.69 -13.31 -0.78
N LEU A 65 9.47 -12.83 -0.53
CA LEU A 65 9.19 -11.40 -0.40
C LEU A 65 9.83 -10.81 0.85
N SER A 66 9.77 -11.50 1.98
CA SER A 66 10.42 -11.05 3.23
C SER A 66 11.93 -10.88 3.05
N ALA A 67 12.62 -11.84 2.43
CA ALA A 67 14.04 -11.74 2.14
C ALA A 67 14.37 -10.56 1.20
N ARG A 68 13.58 -10.37 0.13
CA ARG A 68 13.80 -9.27 -0.84
C ARG A 68 13.52 -7.90 -0.25
N ASN A 69 12.42 -7.76 0.51
CA ASN A 69 12.06 -6.50 1.15
C ASN A 69 13.13 -6.09 2.17
N LYS A 70 13.68 -7.04 2.94
CA LYS A 70 14.77 -6.77 3.88
C LYS A 70 16.00 -6.19 3.19
N ILE A 71 16.46 -6.83 2.11
CA ILE A 71 17.63 -6.35 1.34
C ILE A 71 17.38 -4.97 0.76
N ARG A 72 16.16 -4.72 0.23
CA ARG A 72 15.81 -3.41 -0.33
C ARG A 72 15.80 -2.32 0.74
N LEU A 73 15.23 -2.60 1.91
CA LEU A 73 15.20 -1.68 3.03
C LEU A 73 16.61 -1.36 3.53
N GLU A 74 17.46 -2.37 3.73
CA GLU A 74 18.87 -2.17 4.14
C GLU A 74 19.65 -1.33 3.12
N ASN A 75 19.39 -1.51 1.83
CA ASN A 75 20.02 -0.70 0.78
C ASN A 75 19.54 0.75 0.82
N GLU A 76 18.27 0.98 1.13
CA GLU A 76 17.69 2.31 1.22
C GLU A 76 18.18 3.04 2.47
N GLU A 77 18.25 2.35 3.62
CA GLU A 77 18.86 2.86 4.85
C GLU A 77 20.33 3.27 4.64
N LYS A 78 21.13 2.44 3.95
CA LYS A 78 22.51 2.78 3.63
C LYS A 78 22.62 4.02 2.75
N LYS A 79 21.75 4.13 1.73
CA LYS A 79 21.72 5.33 0.87
C LYS A 79 21.36 6.58 1.68
N LEU A 80 20.36 6.50 2.56
CA LEU A 80 19.98 7.61 3.42
C LEU A 80 21.13 8.02 4.34
N HIS A 81 21.79 7.06 4.99
CA HIS A 81 22.93 7.33 5.88
C HIS A 81 24.11 7.97 5.14
N GLU A 82 24.39 7.57 3.91
CA GLU A 82 25.48 8.14 3.11
C GLU A 82 25.16 9.57 2.62
N GLN A 83 23.88 9.85 2.32
CA GLN A 83 23.38 11.20 2.05
C GLN A 83 23.48 12.11 3.29
N GLU A 84 23.14 11.61 4.48
CA GLU A 84 23.26 12.36 5.75
C GLU A 84 24.72 12.65 6.10
N SER A 85 25.65 11.73 5.85
CA SER A 85 27.08 11.99 6.09
C SER A 85 27.75 12.94 5.09
N SER A 86 27.06 13.26 3.99
CA SER A 86 27.56 14.15 2.92
C SER A 86 27.01 15.58 3.02
N ASN A 87 26.22 15.89 4.06
CA ASN A 87 25.60 17.20 4.29
C ASN A 87 26.01 17.79 5.65
#